data_AF-W3WTB2-F1
#
_entry.id   AF-W3WTB2-F1
#
_cell.length_a   1.000
_cell.length_b   1.000
_cell.length_c   1.000
_cell.angle_alpha   90.00
_cell.angle_beta   90.00
_cell.angle_gamma   90.00
#
_symmetry.space_group_name_H-M   'P 1'
#
loop_
_entity.id
_entity.type
_entity.pdbx_description
1 polymer ?
#
loop_
_entity_poly.entity_id
_entity_poly.type
_entity_poly.pdbx_seq_one_letter_code
_entity_poly.pdbx_strand_id
1 'polypeptide(L)'
;MSRGPPNAEQRWINTQRWVSEFSTTEEFKLLHDLVTKDEATARDAVQQVDKMAIAATAARGTGRGVASLVDYNVSLSVLELAQQLEPTKQTKLVEFMSLLQQNEQKNPATGETLLVDSGRLFQDLPSFGYTELESWVQFGGAHVDPCDPDMIPEQKQRFANLNAFIAQLSQAADVSVTPPDQIHPLDKTLHAIWTMQKAFENKSRLPAELVDTAAMRAACMWFIYASDRLMDNVRSFRTFMDSASAGAHNSREEYASQGYKGYALGRWQLWRQGLGQALEACSDEETKLLIGDALAKMESAEKKD
;
A
#
# COMPACT_ATOMS: atom_id res chain seq x y z
N MET A 1 -6.82 19.49 33.39
CA MET A 1 -7.14 19.93 32.03
C MET A 1 -6.50 18.95 31.06
N SER A 2 -7.28 18.01 30.51
CA SER A 2 -6.79 17.09 29.49
C SER A 2 -6.53 17.90 28.21
N ARG A 3 -5.29 17.90 27.69
CA ARG A 3 -5.03 18.46 26.36
C ARG A 3 -5.78 17.59 25.36
N GLY A 4 -6.69 18.19 24.60
CA GLY A 4 -7.38 17.49 23.51
C GLY A 4 -6.40 16.90 22.50
N PRO A 5 -6.84 15.96 21.66
CA PRO A 5 -5.98 15.35 20.65
C PRO A 5 -5.34 16.43 19.74
N PRO A 6 -4.10 16.22 19.29
CA PRO A 6 -3.40 17.17 18.43
C PRO A 6 -4.17 17.40 17.11
N ASN A 7 -4.18 18.65 16.63
CA ASN A 7 -4.76 18.99 15.32
C ASN A 7 -3.90 18.41 14.17
N ALA A 8 -4.38 18.51 12.92
CA ALA A 8 -3.71 17.92 11.75
C ALA A 8 -2.26 18.43 11.57
N GLU A 9 -2.03 19.72 11.75
CA GLU A 9 -0.70 20.33 11.66
C GLU A 9 0.25 19.80 12.75
N GLN A 10 -0.21 19.70 13.99
CA GLN A 10 0.60 19.14 15.07
C GLN A 10 0.90 17.65 14.87
N ARG A 11 -0.07 16.89 14.33
CA ARG A 11 0.15 15.49 13.93
C ARG A 11 1.23 15.38 12.85
N TRP A 12 1.17 16.26 11.84
CA TRP A 12 2.19 16.33 10.80
C TRP A 12 3.60 16.63 11.35
N ILE A 13 3.73 17.62 12.22
CA ILE A 13 5.01 17.96 12.87
C ILE A 13 5.56 16.77 13.66
N ASN A 14 4.69 16.05 14.39
CA ASN A 14 5.09 14.86 15.14
C ASN A 14 5.58 13.76 14.21
N THR A 15 4.91 13.54 13.07
CA THR A 15 5.33 12.59 12.05
C THR A 15 6.71 12.93 11.50
N GLN A 16 6.96 14.20 11.14
CA GLN A 16 8.27 14.64 10.66
C GLN A 16 9.38 14.42 11.69
N ARG A 17 9.10 14.68 12.97
CA ARG A 17 10.07 14.40 14.04
C ARG A 17 10.36 12.91 14.16
N TRP A 18 9.32 12.08 14.16
CA TRP A 18 9.47 10.63 14.23
C TRP A 18 10.29 10.09 13.05
N VAL A 19 10.02 10.54 11.82
CA VAL A 19 10.80 10.16 10.63
C VAL A 19 12.28 10.52 10.79
N SER A 20 12.58 11.72 11.31
CA SER A 20 13.96 12.15 11.57
C SER A 20 14.68 11.21 12.56
N GLU A 21 14.04 10.85 13.66
CA GLU A 21 14.60 9.91 14.64
C GLU A 21 14.77 8.51 14.05
N PHE A 22 13.74 8.01 13.36
CA PHE A 22 13.70 6.68 12.76
C PHE A 22 14.73 6.50 11.64
N SER A 23 15.03 7.57 10.88
CA SER A 23 16.01 7.56 9.79
C SER A 23 17.44 7.21 10.24
N THR A 24 17.69 7.23 11.56
CA THR A 24 18.98 6.87 12.15
C THR A 24 19.20 5.37 12.30
N THR A 25 18.14 4.55 12.17
CA THR A 25 18.21 3.08 12.26
C THR A 25 19.05 2.46 11.14
N GLU A 26 19.59 1.27 11.38
CA GLU A 26 20.42 0.56 10.39
C GLU A 26 19.58 0.06 9.21
N GLU A 27 18.36 -0.40 9.49
CA GLU A 27 17.39 -0.87 8.50
C GLU A 27 16.97 0.26 7.55
N PHE A 28 16.71 1.46 8.07
CA PHE A 28 16.37 2.60 7.24
C PHE A 28 17.55 3.00 6.35
N LYS A 29 18.77 3.11 6.90
CA LYS A 29 19.97 3.45 6.14
C LYS A 29 20.25 2.45 5.03
N LEU A 30 20.10 1.15 5.32
CA LEU A 30 20.25 0.07 4.35
C LEU A 30 19.29 0.23 3.17
N LEU A 31 18.01 0.47 3.45
CA LEU A 31 17.00 0.59 2.40
C LEU A 31 17.04 1.94 1.69
N HIS A 32 17.46 3.00 2.37
CA HIS A 32 17.75 4.28 1.76
C HIS A 32 18.91 4.15 0.76
N ASP A 33 19.98 3.46 1.14
CA ASP A 33 21.09 3.15 0.24
C ASP A 33 20.64 2.33 -0.98
N LEU A 34 19.76 1.34 -0.77
CA LEU A 34 19.18 0.55 -1.86
C LEU A 34 18.52 1.43 -2.94
N VAL A 35 17.77 2.45 -2.54
CA VAL A 35 17.00 3.30 -3.47
C VAL A 35 17.79 4.51 -3.98
N THR A 36 18.92 4.86 -3.36
CA THR A 36 19.72 6.04 -3.73
C THR A 36 21.04 5.70 -4.43
N LYS A 37 21.58 4.50 -4.23
CA LYS A 37 22.81 4.04 -4.88
C LYS A 37 22.48 3.15 -6.07
N ASP A 38 23.04 3.45 -7.23
CA ASP A 38 22.74 2.73 -8.47
C ASP A 38 23.20 1.26 -8.39
N GLU A 39 24.37 1.03 -7.80
CA GLU A 39 25.01 -0.28 -7.64
C GLU A 39 24.35 -1.17 -6.58
N ALA A 40 23.56 -0.60 -5.68
CA ALA A 40 22.90 -1.35 -4.63
C ALA A 40 21.76 -2.22 -5.23
N THR A 41 21.75 -3.50 -4.86
CA THR A 41 20.76 -4.47 -5.36
C THR A 41 19.82 -4.94 -4.24
N ALA A 42 18.58 -5.27 -4.62
CA ALA A 42 17.58 -5.81 -3.70
C ALA A 42 18.07 -7.11 -3.03
N ARG A 43 18.79 -7.95 -3.77
CA ARG A 43 19.37 -9.20 -3.25
C ARG A 43 20.40 -8.95 -2.15
N ASP A 44 21.30 -7.98 -2.33
CA ASP A 44 22.31 -7.65 -1.32
C ASP A 44 21.64 -7.04 -0.07
N ALA A 45 20.57 -6.26 -0.25
CA ALA A 45 19.79 -5.72 0.85
C ALA A 45 19.09 -6.84 1.66
N VAL A 46 18.46 -7.82 1.00
CA VAL A 46 17.86 -8.99 1.67
C VAL A 46 18.91 -9.75 2.47
N GLN A 47 20.09 -10.02 1.89
CA GLN A 47 21.17 -10.70 2.60
C GLN A 47 21.67 -9.93 3.83
N GLN A 48 21.63 -8.60 3.80
CA GLN A 48 22.00 -7.77 4.95
C GLN A 48 20.93 -7.81 6.05
N VAL A 49 19.64 -7.73 5.67
CA VAL A 49 18.51 -7.91 6.60
C VAL A 49 18.56 -9.28 7.29
N ASP A 50 18.92 -10.34 6.56
CA ASP A 50 19.09 -11.68 7.12
C ASP A 50 20.19 -11.73 8.18
N LYS A 51 21.34 -11.11 7.89
CA LYS A 51 22.44 -11.03 8.85
C LYS A 51 22.02 -10.28 10.11
N MET A 52 21.24 -9.20 9.97
CA MET A 52 20.68 -8.46 11.11
C MET A 52 19.74 -9.34 11.94
N ALA A 53 18.82 -10.06 11.28
CA ALA A 53 17.87 -10.95 11.95
C ALA A 53 18.55 -12.13 12.69
N ILE A 54 19.55 -12.74 12.07
CA ILE A 54 20.35 -13.82 12.67
C ILE A 54 21.15 -13.30 13.87
N ALA A 55 21.83 -12.17 13.72
CA ALA A 55 22.59 -11.55 14.80
C ALA A 55 21.68 -11.18 15.99
N ALA A 56 20.51 -10.62 15.71
CA ALA A 56 19.48 -10.32 16.71
C ALA A 56 19.02 -11.57 17.47
N THR A 57 18.79 -12.68 16.75
CA THR A 57 18.38 -13.96 17.32
C THR A 57 19.48 -14.59 18.19
N ALA A 58 20.74 -14.53 17.73
CA ALA A 58 21.89 -15.06 18.44
C ALA A 58 22.21 -14.29 19.74
N ALA A 59 22.05 -12.96 19.74
CA ALA A 59 22.46 -12.11 20.85
C ALA A 59 21.57 -12.21 22.11
N ARG A 60 20.29 -12.62 21.98
CA ARG A 60 19.32 -12.55 23.09
C ARG A 60 18.49 -13.82 23.31
N GLY A 61 18.82 -14.92 22.63
CA GLY A 61 18.07 -16.18 22.67
C GLY A 61 16.74 -16.11 21.89
N THR A 62 15.96 -17.19 21.92
CA THR A 62 14.66 -17.31 21.20
C THR A 62 13.51 -16.53 21.85
N GLY A 63 13.81 -15.57 22.72
CA GLY A 63 12.80 -14.71 23.34
C GLY A 63 12.12 -13.81 22.31
N ARG A 64 10.78 -13.79 22.32
CA ARG A 64 9.97 -12.92 21.45
C ARG A 64 10.41 -11.46 21.61
N GLY A 65 10.96 -10.86 20.55
CA GLY A 65 11.11 -9.39 20.51
C GLY A 65 12.18 -8.82 19.59
N VAL A 66 13.35 -9.44 19.42
CA VAL A 66 14.47 -8.77 18.70
C VAL A 66 14.43 -9.02 17.18
N ALA A 67 14.22 -10.25 16.73
CA ALA A 67 13.97 -10.51 15.31
C ALA A 67 12.66 -9.83 14.84
N SER A 68 11.69 -9.70 15.76
CA SER A 68 10.48 -8.90 15.58
C SER A 68 10.79 -7.40 15.39
N LEU A 69 11.81 -6.87 16.08
CA LEU A 69 12.25 -5.48 15.88
C LEU A 69 12.87 -5.24 14.50
N VAL A 70 13.68 -6.17 13.99
CA VAL A 70 14.25 -6.08 12.63
C VAL A 70 13.12 -6.13 11.59
N ASP A 71 12.20 -7.08 11.70
CA ASP A 71 11.02 -7.20 10.82
C ASP A 71 10.16 -5.94 10.83
N TYR A 72 9.92 -5.38 12.02
CA TYR A 72 9.18 -4.14 12.22
C TYR A 72 9.89 -2.93 11.61
N ASN A 73 11.18 -2.75 11.88
CA ASN A 73 11.96 -1.63 11.36
C ASN A 73 12.12 -1.71 9.83
N VAL A 74 12.29 -2.91 9.26
CA VAL A 74 12.31 -3.10 7.80
C VAL A 74 10.96 -2.68 7.21
N SER A 75 9.85 -3.14 7.82
CA SER A 75 8.50 -2.81 7.35
C SER A 75 8.24 -1.30 7.36
N LEU A 76 8.56 -0.62 8.46
CA LEU A 76 8.45 0.84 8.57
C LEU A 76 9.36 1.57 7.57
N SER A 77 10.59 1.10 7.38
CA SER A 77 11.56 1.72 6.46
C SER A 77 11.07 1.67 5.02
N VAL A 78 10.56 0.51 4.59
CA VAL A 78 10.00 0.35 3.24
C VAL A 78 8.82 1.29 3.03
N LEU A 79 7.90 1.37 3.99
CA LEU A 79 6.69 2.19 3.88
C LEU A 79 7.00 3.70 3.93
N GLU A 80 7.97 4.13 4.74
CA GLU A 80 8.39 5.53 4.79
C GLU A 80 9.11 5.94 3.49
N LEU A 81 10.04 5.13 3.00
CA LEU A 81 10.72 5.40 1.73
C LEU A 81 9.74 5.38 0.56
N ALA A 82 8.77 4.45 0.54
CA ALA A 82 7.73 4.41 -0.47
C ALA A 82 6.92 5.72 -0.53
N GLN A 83 6.60 6.33 0.62
CA GLN A 83 5.91 7.63 0.66
C GLN A 83 6.75 8.79 0.12
N GLN A 84 8.08 8.74 0.28
CA GLN A 84 9.00 9.79 -0.16
C GLN A 84 9.38 9.69 -1.63
N LEU A 85 9.41 8.48 -2.19
CA LEU A 85 9.85 8.23 -3.56
C LEU A 85 8.75 8.48 -4.57
N GLU A 86 9.12 9.07 -5.71
CA GLU A 86 8.31 9.03 -6.92
C GLU A 86 7.96 7.58 -7.28
N PRO A 87 6.72 7.29 -7.72
CA PRO A 87 6.28 5.93 -8.02
C PRO A 87 7.21 5.12 -8.93
N THR A 88 7.80 5.75 -9.94
CA THR A 88 8.73 5.12 -10.89
C THR A 88 10.08 4.74 -10.28
N LYS A 89 10.41 5.25 -9.09
CA LYS A 89 11.66 4.94 -8.36
C LYS A 89 11.46 3.87 -7.28
N GLN A 90 10.24 3.37 -7.10
CA GLN A 90 9.91 2.39 -6.07
C GLN A 90 10.26 0.94 -6.47
N THR A 91 10.65 0.68 -7.72
CA THR A 91 10.87 -0.67 -8.26
C THR A 91 11.87 -1.49 -7.44
N LYS A 92 12.95 -0.87 -6.94
CA LYS A 92 13.92 -1.57 -6.07
C LYS A 92 13.32 -2.01 -4.73
N LEU A 93 12.38 -1.24 -4.17
CA LEU A 93 11.66 -1.63 -2.94
C LEU A 93 10.68 -2.78 -3.22
N VAL A 94 10.01 -2.75 -4.37
CA VAL A 94 9.09 -3.83 -4.79
C VAL A 94 9.86 -5.14 -4.99
N GLU A 95 11.00 -5.08 -5.67
CA GLU A 95 11.89 -6.22 -5.85
C GLU A 95 12.41 -6.73 -4.50
N PHE A 96 12.85 -5.82 -3.61
CA PHE A 96 13.29 -6.17 -2.27
C PHE A 96 12.21 -6.91 -1.47
N MET A 97 10.98 -6.40 -1.43
CA MET A 97 9.88 -7.07 -0.72
C MET A 97 9.53 -8.43 -1.32
N SER A 98 9.60 -8.55 -2.66
CA SER A 98 9.35 -9.82 -3.37
C SER A 98 10.40 -10.87 -3.01
N LEU A 99 11.69 -10.48 -3.00
CA LEU A 99 12.78 -11.37 -2.60
C LEU A 99 12.76 -11.70 -1.11
N LEU A 100 12.45 -10.72 -0.27
CA LEU A 100 12.34 -10.90 1.18
C LEU A 100 11.24 -11.91 1.54
N GLN A 101 10.09 -11.83 0.88
CA GLN A 101 8.96 -12.74 1.08
C GLN A 101 9.27 -14.18 0.63
N GLN A 102 10.16 -14.38 -0.33
CA GLN A 102 10.59 -15.71 -0.76
C GLN A 102 11.66 -16.32 0.14
N ASN A 103 12.19 -15.56 1.08
CA ASN A 103 13.38 -15.93 1.83
C ASN A 103 13.05 -16.76 3.07
N GLU A 104 13.40 -18.05 3.05
CA GLU A 104 13.20 -18.94 4.18
C GLU A 104 14.27 -18.74 5.26
N GLN A 105 13.90 -18.09 6.36
CA GLN A 105 14.79 -17.88 7.50
C GLN A 105 14.81 -19.09 8.44
N LYS A 106 16.02 -19.62 8.70
CA LYS A 106 16.24 -20.74 9.62
C LYS A 106 17.19 -20.35 10.75
N ASN A 107 16.92 -20.86 11.94
CA ASN A 107 17.84 -20.77 13.06
C ASN A 107 19.12 -21.54 12.72
N PRO A 108 20.31 -20.91 12.69
CA PRO A 108 21.54 -21.60 12.34
C PRO A 108 21.91 -22.74 13.29
N ALA A 109 21.46 -22.68 14.55
CA ALA A 109 21.77 -23.69 15.56
C ALA A 109 20.83 -24.90 15.53
N THR A 110 19.54 -24.70 15.24
CA THR A 110 18.54 -25.78 15.27
C THR A 110 18.07 -26.23 13.89
N GLY A 111 18.30 -25.43 12.85
CA GLY A 111 17.77 -25.63 11.50
C GLY A 111 16.27 -25.36 11.36
N GLU A 112 15.58 -24.98 12.44
CA GLU A 112 14.14 -24.71 12.45
C GLU A 112 13.82 -23.35 11.82
N THR A 113 12.67 -23.24 11.17
CA THR A 113 12.16 -21.98 10.63
C THR A 113 11.99 -20.94 11.74
N LEU A 114 12.48 -19.73 11.50
CA LEU A 114 12.28 -18.61 12.43
C LEU A 114 10.84 -18.10 12.33
N LEU A 115 10.20 -18.00 13.50
CA LEU A 115 8.84 -17.48 13.63
C LEU A 115 8.87 -16.14 14.36
N VAL A 116 8.07 -15.19 13.88
CA VAL A 116 7.76 -13.94 14.56
C VAL A 116 6.24 -13.86 14.72
N ASP A 117 5.80 -13.67 15.97
CA ASP A 117 4.40 -13.77 16.38
C ASP A 117 3.73 -15.08 15.98
N SER A 118 2.89 -15.03 14.93
CA SER A 118 2.16 -16.18 14.38
C SER A 118 2.58 -16.54 12.96
N GLY A 119 3.61 -15.91 12.39
CA GLY A 119 4.06 -16.11 11.02
C GLY A 119 5.53 -16.50 10.91
N ARG A 120 5.90 -17.03 9.75
CA ARG A 120 7.30 -17.24 9.34
C ARG A 120 7.93 -15.88 9.10
N LEU A 121 9.08 -15.64 9.74
CA LEU A 121 9.83 -14.41 9.59
C LEU A 121 10.09 -14.13 8.11
N PHE A 122 9.74 -12.92 7.67
CA PHE A 122 9.80 -12.43 6.29
C PHE A 122 8.86 -13.12 5.29
N GLN A 123 8.70 -14.45 5.31
CA GLN A 123 7.86 -15.14 4.33
C GLN A 123 6.38 -14.81 4.43
N ASP A 124 5.88 -14.64 5.65
CA ASP A 124 4.47 -14.28 5.90
C ASP A 124 4.31 -12.77 6.14
N LEU A 125 5.42 -12.01 6.08
CA LEU A 125 5.50 -10.57 6.34
C LEU A 125 4.71 -10.11 7.59
N PRO A 126 5.00 -10.69 8.77
CA PRO A 126 4.14 -10.53 9.95
C PRO A 126 4.03 -9.07 10.41
N SER A 127 5.13 -8.30 10.43
CA SER A 127 5.05 -6.87 10.77
C SER A 127 4.45 -6.01 9.67
N PHE A 128 4.80 -6.29 8.42
CA PHE A 128 4.40 -5.48 7.28
C PHE A 128 2.88 -5.33 7.20
N GLY A 129 2.13 -6.42 7.44
CA GLY A 129 0.67 -6.42 7.32
C GLY A 129 -0.03 -5.35 8.16
N TYR A 130 0.33 -5.21 9.44
CA TYR A 130 -0.29 -4.19 10.29
C TYR A 130 0.35 -2.81 10.10
N THR A 131 1.67 -2.71 9.88
CA THR A 131 2.32 -1.41 9.66
C THR A 131 1.85 -0.75 8.37
N GLU A 132 1.59 -1.55 7.33
CA GLU A 132 1.08 -1.08 6.04
C GLU A 132 -0.33 -0.53 6.19
N LEU A 133 -1.22 -1.26 6.86
CA LEU A 133 -2.57 -0.79 7.18
C LEU A 133 -2.53 0.50 8.01
N GLU A 134 -1.71 0.55 9.06
CA GLU A 134 -1.52 1.74 9.90
C GLU A 134 -1.03 2.94 9.08
N SER A 135 -0.06 2.73 8.18
CA SER A 135 0.47 3.76 7.29
C SER A 135 -0.59 4.24 6.30
N TRP A 136 -1.42 3.33 5.78
CA TRP A 136 -2.50 3.68 4.86
C TRP A 136 -3.58 4.53 5.55
N VAL A 137 -4.00 4.19 6.78
CA VAL A 137 -5.01 4.97 7.55
C VAL A 137 -4.44 6.26 8.16
N GLN A 138 -3.11 6.45 8.14
CA GLN A 138 -2.48 7.73 8.45
C GLN A 138 -2.65 8.76 7.33
N PHE A 139 -3.05 8.34 6.13
CA PHE A 139 -3.31 9.21 4.98
C PHE A 139 -2.16 10.20 4.73
N GLY A 140 -0.93 9.68 4.59
CA GLY A 140 0.25 10.51 4.38
C GLY A 140 0.83 11.17 5.64
N GLY A 141 0.34 10.80 6.84
CA GLY A 141 1.03 11.05 8.11
C GLY A 141 0.28 11.95 9.12
N ALA A 142 -0.96 12.36 8.85
CA ALA A 142 -1.69 13.24 9.76
C ALA A 142 -3.14 12.81 10.07
N HIS A 143 -3.57 11.65 9.59
CA HIS A 143 -4.95 11.15 9.74
C HIS A 143 -6.00 12.21 9.33
N VAL A 144 -5.78 12.83 8.17
CA VAL A 144 -6.72 13.74 7.51
C VAL A 144 -7.53 12.94 6.50
N ASP A 145 -8.80 13.26 6.30
CA ASP A 145 -9.62 12.58 5.29
C ASP A 145 -8.98 12.78 3.90
N PRO A 146 -8.61 11.71 3.16
CA PRO A 146 -8.02 11.84 1.83
C PRO A 146 -8.98 12.43 0.78
N CYS A 147 -10.28 12.55 1.11
CA CYS A 147 -11.27 13.26 0.31
C CYS A 147 -11.29 14.79 0.58
N ASP A 148 -10.51 15.29 1.53
CA ASP A 148 -10.41 16.71 1.85
C ASP A 148 -9.60 17.47 0.78
N PRO A 149 -10.19 18.45 0.06
CA PRO A 149 -9.46 19.25 -0.92
C PRO A 149 -8.38 20.12 -0.26
N ASP A 150 -8.50 20.44 1.02
CA ASP A 150 -7.58 21.33 1.74
C ASP A 150 -6.41 20.58 2.41
N MET A 151 -6.30 19.28 2.18
CA MET A 151 -5.17 18.47 2.64
C MET A 151 -3.84 19.04 2.13
N ILE A 152 -2.82 19.06 2.99
CA ILE A 152 -1.50 19.63 2.67
C ILE A 152 -0.93 18.91 1.43
N PRO A 153 -0.43 19.63 0.40
CA PRO A 153 0.03 19.02 -0.85
C PRO A 153 1.01 17.86 -0.67
N GLU A 154 1.96 18.01 0.26
CA GLU A 154 2.94 16.96 0.55
C GLU A 154 2.32 15.70 1.15
N GLN A 155 1.27 15.83 1.97
CA GLN A 155 0.53 14.67 2.48
C GLN A 155 -0.27 13.99 1.37
N LYS A 156 -0.89 14.78 0.46
CA LYS A 156 -1.59 14.25 -0.72
C LYS A 156 -0.62 13.41 -1.56
N GLN A 157 0.58 13.93 -1.81
CA GLN A 157 1.62 13.23 -2.58
C GLN A 157 2.09 11.96 -1.87
N ARG A 158 2.40 12.03 -0.57
CA ARG A 158 2.81 10.85 0.21
C ARG A 158 1.76 9.74 0.19
N PHE A 159 0.47 10.08 0.31
CA PHE A 159 -0.60 9.10 0.23
C PHE A 159 -0.73 8.48 -1.17
N ALA A 160 -0.58 9.27 -2.23
CA ALA A 160 -0.56 8.76 -3.60
C ALA A 160 0.63 7.83 -3.84
N ASN A 161 1.84 8.23 -3.42
CA ASN A 161 3.06 7.43 -3.52
C ASN A 161 2.94 6.09 -2.78
N LEU A 162 2.37 6.09 -1.57
CA LEU A 162 2.10 4.86 -0.83
C LEU A 162 1.14 3.93 -1.59
N ASN A 163 0.05 4.45 -2.14
CA ASN A 163 -0.88 3.64 -2.92
C ASN A 163 -0.24 3.10 -4.21
N ALA A 164 0.63 3.88 -4.86
CA ALA A 164 1.41 3.39 -6.01
C ALA A 164 2.31 2.23 -5.62
N PHE A 165 2.99 2.31 -4.48
CA PHE A 165 3.85 1.24 -3.98
C PHE A 165 3.04 -0.04 -3.69
N ILE A 166 1.94 0.08 -2.95
CA ILE A 166 1.06 -1.04 -2.60
C ILE A 166 0.45 -1.67 -3.87
N ALA A 167 0.10 -0.86 -4.86
CA ALA A 167 -0.36 -1.32 -6.17
C ALA A 167 0.73 -2.14 -6.88
N GLN A 168 1.97 -1.64 -6.92
CA GLN A 168 3.10 -2.36 -7.51
C GLN A 168 3.39 -3.68 -6.80
N LEU A 169 3.34 -3.72 -5.46
CA LEU A 169 3.46 -4.97 -4.69
C LEU A 169 2.38 -5.97 -5.07
N SER A 170 1.13 -5.51 -5.16
CA SER A 170 -0.01 -6.35 -5.52
C SER A 170 0.10 -6.90 -6.95
N GLN A 171 0.60 -6.08 -7.88
CA GLN A 171 0.84 -6.47 -9.25
C GLN A 171 1.97 -7.50 -9.37
N ALA A 172 3.02 -7.38 -8.54
CA ALA A 172 4.16 -8.29 -8.50
C ALA A 172 3.89 -9.59 -7.73
N ALA A 173 2.86 -9.63 -6.88
CA ALA A 173 2.53 -10.80 -6.08
C ALA A 173 2.19 -12.00 -6.96
N ASP A 174 2.88 -13.13 -6.78
CA ASP A 174 2.60 -14.36 -7.53
C ASP A 174 1.36 -15.06 -6.95
N VAL A 175 0.19 -14.68 -7.46
CA VAL A 175 -1.10 -15.20 -7.01
C VAL A 175 -1.64 -16.10 -8.10
N SER A 176 -1.45 -17.41 -7.95
CA SER A 176 -2.38 -18.37 -8.56
C SER A 176 -3.77 -18.15 -7.96
N VAL A 177 -4.86 -18.33 -8.71
CA VAL A 177 -6.24 -18.19 -8.20
C VAL A 177 -6.43 -19.04 -6.92
N THR A 178 -6.17 -18.43 -5.76
CA THR A 178 -6.21 -19.10 -4.46
C THR A 178 -7.64 -19.11 -3.95
N PRO A 179 -8.01 -20.08 -3.11
CA PRO A 179 -9.27 -20.02 -2.39
C PRO A 179 -9.32 -18.74 -1.52
N PRO A 180 -10.52 -18.24 -1.20
CA PRO A 180 -10.71 -16.94 -0.53
C PRO A 180 -10.00 -16.76 0.82
N ASP A 181 -9.53 -17.84 1.43
CA ASP A 181 -8.87 -17.89 2.74
C ASP A 181 -7.34 -17.76 2.66
N GLN A 182 -6.74 -17.81 1.47
CA GLN A 182 -5.29 -17.67 1.29
C GLN A 182 -4.96 -16.40 0.51
N ILE A 183 -4.75 -15.31 1.24
CA ILE A 183 -4.29 -14.04 0.69
C ILE A 183 -2.77 -14.05 0.67
N HIS A 184 -2.18 -13.91 -0.51
CA HIS A 184 -0.73 -13.78 -0.65
C HIS A 184 -0.24 -12.53 0.13
N PRO A 185 0.85 -12.61 0.91
CA PRO A 185 1.28 -11.52 1.81
C PRO A 185 1.48 -10.16 1.12
N LEU A 186 1.93 -10.17 -0.14
CA LEU A 186 2.11 -8.98 -0.98
C LEU A 186 0.85 -8.51 -1.72
N ASP A 187 -0.19 -9.35 -1.81
CA ASP A 187 -1.43 -8.98 -2.49
C ASP A 187 -2.32 -8.16 -1.57
N LYS A 188 -2.29 -6.84 -1.79
CA LYS A 188 -3.02 -5.84 -1.00
C LYS A 188 -4.18 -5.26 -1.78
N THR A 189 -4.73 -5.98 -2.76
CA THR A 189 -5.83 -5.51 -3.61
C THR A 189 -7.11 -5.14 -2.84
N LEU A 190 -7.26 -5.53 -1.58
CA LEU A 190 -8.31 -4.98 -0.72
C LEU A 190 -8.19 -3.46 -0.52
N HIS A 191 -6.97 -2.93 -0.42
CA HIS A 191 -6.73 -1.48 -0.31
C HIS A 191 -7.19 -0.74 -1.57
N ALA A 192 -7.08 -1.34 -2.75
CA ALA A 192 -7.61 -0.75 -3.96
C ALA A 192 -9.12 -0.50 -3.83
N ILE A 193 -9.88 -1.47 -3.30
CA ILE A 193 -11.33 -1.32 -3.06
C ILE A 193 -11.59 -0.15 -2.12
N TRP A 194 -10.89 -0.06 -0.99
CA TRP A 194 -11.08 1.04 -0.04
C TRP A 194 -10.73 2.40 -0.66
N THR A 195 -9.69 2.46 -1.50
CA THR A 195 -9.33 3.66 -2.26
C THR A 195 -10.41 4.04 -3.27
N MET A 196 -10.92 3.08 -4.06
CA MET A 196 -11.99 3.33 -5.02
C MET A 196 -13.31 3.74 -4.33
N GLN A 197 -13.60 3.18 -3.16
CA GLN A 197 -14.76 3.59 -2.37
C GLN A 197 -14.68 5.07 -1.96
N LYS A 198 -13.48 5.53 -1.57
CA LYS A 198 -13.24 6.94 -1.23
C LYS A 198 -13.35 7.87 -2.44
N ALA A 199 -12.86 7.46 -3.61
CA ALA A 199 -12.81 8.30 -4.81
C ALA A 199 -14.09 8.28 -5.65
N PHE A 200 -14.73 7.13 -5.81
CA PHE A 200 -15.83 6.93 -6.77
C PHE A 200 -17.16 6.58 -6.13
N GLU A 201 -17.13 5.90 -4.99
CA GLU A 201 -18.35 5.43 -4.32
C GLU A 201 -18.74 6.29 -3.11
N ASN A 202 -18.08 7.44 -2.94
CA ASN A 202 -18.23 8.32 -1.80
C ASN A 202 -19.68 8.77 -1.61
N LYS A 203 -20.21 8.64 -0.38
CA LYS A 203 -21.60 9.01 -0.06
C LYS A 203 -21.90 10.49 -0.27
N SER A 204 -20.92 11.36 -0.02
CA SER A 204 -21.14 12.79 0.16
C SER A 204 -20.70 13.64 -1.02
N ARG A 205 -19.75 13.16 -1.85
CA ARG A 205 -19.14 13.93 -2.94
C ARG A 205 -19.04 13.11 -4.22
N LEU A 206 -19.30 13.73 -5.37
CA LEU A 206 -19.22 13.11 -6.69
C LEU A 206 -17.75 12.97 -7.10
N PRO A 207 -17.41 12.04 -8.03
CA PRO A 207 -16.05 11.95 -8.57
C PRO A 207 -15.53 13.28 -9.13
N ALA A 208 -16.38 14.04 -9.81
CA ALA A 208 -16.08 15.38 -10.33
C ALA A 208 -15.70 16.40 -9.23
N GLU A 209 -16.23 16.25 -8.01
CA GLU A 209 -15.92 17.12 -6.87
C GLU A 209 -14.65 16.68 -6.11
N LEU A 210 -14.14 15.48 -6.41
CA LEU A 210 -12.99 14.88 -5.74
C LEU A 210 -11.72 14.92 -6.59
N VAL A 211 -11.77 15.55 -7.77
CA VAL A 211 -10.69 15.52 -8.76
C VAL A 211 -9.31 15.92 -8.21
N ASP A 212 -9.26 16.94 -7.35
CA ASP A 212 -8.00 17.48 -6.79
C ASP A 212 -7.66 16.91 -5.39
N THR A 213 -8.26 15.78 -5.02
CA THR A 213 -8.09 15.16 -3.69
C THR A 213 -7.04 14.05 -3.69
N ALA A 214 -6.51 13.72 -2.52
CA ALA A 214 -5.58 12.60 -2.36
C ALA A 214 -6.24 11.26 -2.73
N ALA A 215 -7.54 11.11 -2.47
CA ALA A 215 -8.31 9.92 -2.82
C ALA A 215 -8.32 9.69 -4.34
N MET A 216 -8.57 10.72 -5.15
CA MET A 216 -8.56 10.60 -6.62
C MET A 216 -7.16 10.27 -7.15
N ARG A 217 -6.12 10.97 -6.67
CA ARG A 217 -4.72 10.67 -7.06
C ARG A 217 -4.34 9.23 -6.70
N ALA A 218 -4.67 8.77 -5.50
CA ALA A 218 -4.43 7.40 -5.06
C ALA A 218 -5.18 6.36 -5.91
N ALA A 219 -6.44 6.63 -6.29
CA ALA A 219 -7.20 5.76 -7.19
C ALA A 219 -6.53 5.64 -8.57
N CYS A 220 -6.04 6.76 -9.13
CA CYS A 220 -5.29 6.74 -10.38
C CYS A 220 -4.03 5.87 -10.26
N MET A 221 -3.29 5.96 -9.15
CA MET A 221 -2.09 5.13 -8.94
C MET A 221 -2.39 3.62 -8.99
N TRP A 222 -3.51 3.18 -8.42
CA TRP A 222 -3.93 1.77 -8.49
C TRP A 222 -4.16 1.30 -9.92
N PHE A 223 -4.84 2.10 -10.74
CA PHE A 223 -5.03 1.75 -12.15
C PHE A 223 -3.73 1.84 -12.95
N ILE A 224 -2.86 2.81 -12.67
CA ILE A 224 -1.60 2.94 -13.42
C ILE A 224 -0.66 1.75 -13.17
N TYR A 225 -0.55 1.32 -11.91
CA TYR A 225 0.46 0.35 -11.48
C TYR A 225 -0.06 -1.07 -11.28
N ALA A 226 -1.38 -1.29 -11.20
CA ALA A 226 -1.95 -2.60 -10.95
C ALA A 226 -3.18 -2.95 -11.80
N SER A 227 -3.46 -2.25 -12.91
CA SER A 227 -4.66 -2.48 -13.73
C SER A 227 -4.87 -3.95 -14.10
N ASP A 228 -3.80 -4.64 -14.52
CA ASP A 228 -3.88 -6.05 -14.93
C ASP A 228 -4.33 -6.92 -13.76
N ARG A 229 -3.70 -6.77 -12.58
CA ARG A 229 -4.08 -7.49 -11.35
C ARG A 229 -5.52 -7.18 -10.93
N LEU A 230 -5.95 -5.92 -11.02
CA LEU A 230 -7.33 -5.54 -10.68
C LEU A 230 -8.33 -6.17 -11.66
N MET A 231 -8.00 -6.22 -12.95
CA MET A 231 -8.83 -6.88 -13.96
C MET A 231 -8.89 -8.40 -13.77
N ASP A 232 -7.78 -9.05 -13.40
CA ASP A 232 -7.77 -10.47 -13.05
C ASP A 232 -8.70 -10.76 -11.86
N ASN A 233 -8.70 -9.89 -10.86
CA ASN A 233 -9.64 -9.98 -9.73
C ASN A 233 -11.10 -9.77 -10.18
N VAL A 234 -11.37 -8.89 -11.14
CA VAL A 234 -12.71 -8.70 -11.73
C VAL A 234 -13.18 -9.95 -12.47
N ARG A 235 -12.32 -10.55 -13.28
CA ARG A 235 -12.63 -11.76 -14.08
C ARG A 235 -12.81 -13.00 -13.22
N SER A 236 -12.06 -13.10 -12.13
CA SER A 236 -12.19 -14.18 -11.14
C SER A 236 -13.31 -13.95 -10.12
N PHE A 237 -14.05 -12.83 -10.21
CA PHE A 237 -15.10 -12.46 -9.26
C PHE A 237 -14.62 -12.48 -7.80
N ARG A 238 -13.40 -12.00 -7.57
CA ARG A 238 -12.79 -12.06 -6.23
C ARG A 238 -13.62 -11.32 -5.20
N THR A 239 -14.01 -12.03 -4.14
CA THR A 239 -14.73 -11.49 -2.98
C THR A 239 -13.89 -11.50 -1.72
N PHE A 240 -14.25 -10.68 -0.75
CA PHE A 240 -13.67 -10.67 0.59
C PHE A 240 -14.72 -10.98 1.65
N MET A 241 -14.29 -11.35 2.85
CA MET A 241 -15.17 -11.54 4.00
C MET A 241 -15.91 -10.23 4.32
N ASP A 242 -17.13 -10.32 4.86
CA ASP A 242 -17.94 -9.13 5.16
C ASP A 242 -17.24 -8.17 6.15
N SER A 243 -16.43 -8.71 7.08
CA SER A 243 -15.61 -7.94 8.02
C SER A 243 -14.51 -7.11 7.36
N ALA A 244 -14.09 -7.45 6.14
CA ALA A 244 -13.05 -6.73 5.39
C ALA A 244 -13.55 -5.39 4.81
N SER A 245 -14.83 -5.06 4.98
CA SER A 245 -15.44 -3.82 4.50
C SER A 245 -15.31 -3.60 2.98
N ALA A 246 -15.14 -4.68 2.21
CA ALA A 246 -15.03 -4.62 0.76
C ALA A 246 -16.37 -4.32 0.05
N GLY A 247 -17.49 -4.42 0.77
CA GLY A 247 -18.82 -4.23 0.19
C GLY A 247 -19.27 -2.77 0.06
N ALA A 248 -20.30 -2.52 -0.75
CA ALA A 248 -20.79 -1.17 -1.07
C ALA A 248 -21.76 -0.56 -0.03
N HIS A 249 -21.87 -1.13 1.18
CA HIS A 249 -22.81 -0.65 2.22
C HIS A 249 -22.50 0.78 2.71
N ASN A 250 -21.23 1.19 2.58
CA ASN A 250 -20.76 2.54 2.86
C ASN A 250 -20.67 3.43 1.62
N SER A 251 -21.34 3.05 0.54
CA SER A 251 -21.42 3.83 -0.70
C SER A 251 -22.79 4.52 -0.84
N ARG A 252 -22.95 5.37 -1.86
CA ARG A 252 -24.28 5.94 -2.21
C ARG A 252 -25.31 4.85 -2.46
N GLU A 253 -26.59 5.17 -2.27
CA GLU A 253 -27.70 4.21 -2.39
C GLU A 253 -27.73 3.49 -3.75
N GLU A 254 -27.45 4.21 -4.83
CA GLU A 254 -27.32 3.67 -6.19
C GLU A 254 -26.24 2.57 -6.32
N TYR A 255 -25.18 2.64 -5.52
CA TYR A 255 -24.08 1.68 -5.51
C TYR A 255 -24.29 0.59 -4.45
N ALA A 256 -24.82 0.97 -3.28
CA ALA A 256 -25.12 0.05 -2.19
C ALA A 256 -26.15 -1.01 -2.60
N SER A 257 -27.14 -0.63 -3.41
CA SER A 257 -28.17 -1.54 -3.93
C SER A 257 -27.64 -2.61 -4.89
N GLN A 258 -26.42 -2.48 -5.42
CA GLN A 258 -25.81 -3.46 -6.31
C GLN A 258 -25.26 -4.70 -5.59
N GLY A 259 -25.13 -4.65 -4.25
CA GLY A 259 -24.74 -5.82 -3.45
C GLY A 259 -23.30 -6.29 -3.65
N TYR A 260 -22.38 -5.44 -4.13
CA TYR A 260 -20.97 -5.80 -4.33
C TYR A 260 -20.32 -6.28 -3.02
N LYS A 261 -19.50 -7.34 -3.10
CA LYS A 261 -18.68 -7.91 -2.00
C LYS A 261 -17.18 -7.91 -2.27
N GLY A 262 -16.76 -7.26 -3.35
CA GLY A 262 -15.40 -7.35 -3.87
C GLY A 262 -15.31 -6.76 -5.27
N TYR A 263 -14.56 -7.45 -6.12
CA TYR A 263 -14.37 -7.12 -7.53
C TYR A 263 -15.53 -7.66 -8.38
N ALA A 264 -16.05 -6.81 -9.25
CA ALA A 264 -17.13 -7.15 -10.17
C ALA A 264 -17.07 -6.25 -11.40
N LEU A 265 -17.52 -6.75 -12.55
CA LEU A 265 -17.47 -5.99 -13.81
C LEU A 265 -18.27 -4.68 -13.75
N GLY A 266 -19.47 -4.71 -13.17
CA GLY A 266 -20.28 -3.49 -13.00
C GLY A 266 -19.60 -2.46 -12.09
N ARG A 267 -18.84 -2.92 -11.08
CA ARG A 267 -18.07 -2.06 -10.18
C ARG A 267 -16.85 -1.44 -10.87
N TRP A 268 -16.18 -2.22 -11.71
CA TRP A 268 -15.10 -1.72 -12.58
C TRP A 268 -15.58 -0.63 -13.54
N GLN A 269 -16.71 -0.85 -14.20
CA GLN A 269 -17.33 0.13 -15.12
C GLN A 269 -17.72 1.42 -14.39
N LEU A 270 -18.25 1.31 -13.17
CA LEU A 270 -18.53 2.45 -12.30
C LEU A 270 -17.27 3.27 -12.03
N TRP A 271 -16.16 2.63 -11.65
CA TRP A 271 -14.90 3.35 -11.40
C TRP A 271 -14.36 4.02 -12.66
N ARG A 272 -14.43 3.35 -13.81
CA ARG A 272 -14.06 3.93 -15.11
C ARG A 272 -14.92 5.17 -15.45
N GLN A 273 -16.22 5.08 -15.25
CA GLN A 273 -17.13 6.21 -15.44
C GLN A 273 -16.78 7.37 -14.50
N GLY A 274 -16.46 7.06 -13.24
CA GLY A 274 -16.03 8.05 -12.25
C GLY A 274 -14.75 8.80 -12.67
N LEU A 275 -13.75 8.09 -13.23
CA LEU A 275 -12.57 8.74 -13.82
C LEU A 275 -12.94 9.62 -15.01
N GLY A 276 -13.85 9.17 -15.89
CA GLY A 276 -14.33 9.98 -17.01
C GLY A 276 -14.97 11.30 -16.54
N GLN A 277 -15.85 11.24 -15.55
CA GLN A 277 -16.47 12.43 -14.93
C GLN A 277 -15.43 13.34 -14.29
N ALA A 278 -14.44 12.78 -13.59
CA ALA A 278 -13.35 13.55 -13.00
C ALA A 278 -12.49 14.23 -14.07
N LEU A 279 -12.18 13.54 -15.17
CA LEU A 279 -11.41 14.09 -16.30
C LEU A 279 -12.12 15.28 -16.93
N GLU A 280 -13.44 15.17 -17.16
CA GLU A 280 -14.27 16.25 -17.72
C GLU A 280 -14.34 17.48 -16.81
N ALA A 281 -14.37 17.26 -15.49
CA ALA A 281 -14.42 18.34 -14.50
C ALA A 281 -13.05 18.94 -14.16
N CYS A 282 -11.96 18.25 -14.49
CA CYS A 282 -10.60 18.66 -14.15
C CYS A 282 -10.18 19.89 -14.95
N SER A 283 -9.63 20.91 -14.27
CA SER A 283 -8.98 22.05 -14.94
C SER A 283 -7.45 21.97 -14.93
N ASP A 284 -6.87 21.21 -14.01
CA ASP A 284 -5.42 21.06 -13.84
C ASP A 284 -4.84 20.06 -14.84
N GLU A 285 -3.84 20.49 -15.62
CA GLU A 285 -3.28 19.67 -16.70
C GLU A 285 -2.50 18.45 -16.18
N GLU A 286 -1.80 18.56 -15.04
CA GLU A 286 -1.09 17.43 -14.44
C GLU A 286 -2.08 16.35 -14.00
N THR A 287 -3.17 16.75 -13.34
CA THR A 287 -4.22 15.84 -12.88
C THR A 287 -5.01 15.23 -14.05
N LYS A 288 -5.26 15.99 -15.12
CA LYS A 288 -5.82 15.44 -16.36
C LYS A 288 -4.95 14.35 -16.98
N LEU A 289 -3.64 14.59 -17.08
CA LEU A 289 -2.69 13.59 -17.60
C LEU A 289 -2.72 12.33 -16.74
N LEU A 290 -2.70 12.49 -15.40
CA LEU A 290 -2.77 11.37 -14.48
C LEU A 290 -4.04 10.53 -14.64
N ILE A 291 -5.21 11.17 -14.74
CA ILE A 291 -6.50 10.50 -14.96
C ILE A 291 -6.54 9.84 -16.35
N GLY A 292 -6.00 10.50 -17.37
CA GLY A 292 -5.88 9.96 -18.72
C GLY A 292 -5.03 8.69 -18.77
N ASP A 293 -3.89 8.69 -18.09
CA ASP A 293 -3.01 7.51 -17.97
C ASP A 293 -3.72 6.35 -17.25
N ALA A 294 -4.45 6.65 -16.17
CA ALA A 294 -5.26 5.65 -15.46
C ALA A 294 -6.32 5.02 -16.37
N LEU A 295 -7.07 5.83 -17.12
CA LEU A 295 -8.07 5.36 -18.09
C LEU A 295 -7.45 4.49 -19.19
N ALA A 296 -6.30 4.91 -19.75
CA ALA A 296 -5.59 4.15 -20.77
C ALA A 296 -5.11 2.78 -20.24
N LYS A 297 -4.65 2.73 -18.97
CA LYS A 297 -4.25 1.49 -18.31
C LYS A 297 -5.43 0.57 -18.02
N MET A 298 -6.59 1.12 -17.65
CA MET A 298 -7.84 0.34 -17.54
C MET A 298 -8.22 -0.29 -18.89
N GLU A 299 -8.23 0.50 -19.96
CA GLU A 299 -8.57 0.02 -21.30
C GLU A 299 -7.59 -1.05 -21.80
N SER A 300 -6.30 -0.91 -21.51
CA SER A 300 -5.29 -1.91 -21.86
C SER A 300 -5.54 -3.24 -21.15
N ALA A 301 -5.84 -3.21 -19.84
CA ALA A 301 -6.10 -4.41 -19.05
C ALA A 301 -7.38 -5.14 -19.50
N GLU A 302 -8.43 -4.41 -19.89
CA GLU A 302 -9.66 -4.99 -20.43
C GLU A 302 -9.42 -5.83 -21.70
N LYS A 303 -8.44 -5.46 -22.53
CA LYS A 303 -8.12 -6.08 -23.82
C LYS A 303 -7.17 -7.28 -23.75
N LYS A 304 -6.49 -7.48 -22.63
CA LYS A 304 -5.59 -8.63 -22.45
C LYS A 304 -6.43 -9.86 -22.12
N ASP A 305 -6.53 -10.82 -23.02
CA ASP A 305 -7.21 -12.10 -22.77
C ASP A 305 -6.41 -13.00 -21.83
#